data_AF-A0A8H3DQ64-F1
#
_entry.id   AF-A0A8H3DQ64-F1
#
_cell.length_a   1.000
_cell.length_b   1.000
_cell.length_c   1.000
_cell.angle_alpha   90.00
_cell.angle_beta   90.00
_cell.angle_gamma   90.00
#
_symmetry.space_group_name_H-M   'P 1'
#
loop_
_entity.id
_entity.type
_entity.pdbx_description
1 polymer ?
#
loop_
_entity_poly.entity_id
_entity_poly.type
_entity_poly.pdbx_seq_one_letter_code
_entity_poly.pdbx_strand_id
1 'polypeptide(L)'
;MSWLASEIVKPEVCGTDITNQNGNVLEALNGFKTYDLMRETGCLVNQRSNAYCCLVNQRSNAYCFVESVASSSPVDTYFYALPLGTPVPQKLTPSCSPCIKSLMSLYAESATDKSLPLSKVYSSAQKLASSSCGTDYAQSIASNAATRTIATIVSGGLFLSITLGLLVSF
;
A
#
# COMPACT_ATOMS: atom_id res chain seq x y z
N MET A 1 17.91 3.98 -3.57
CA MET A 1 18.59 4.98 -4.46
C MET A 1 18.65 6.40 -3.84
N SER A 2 18.74 6.50 -2.51
CA SER A 2 18.62 7.77 -1.77
C SER A 2 19.76 8.77 -2.02
N TRP A 3 20.98 8.29 -2.25
CA TRP A 3 22.13 9.16 -2.54
C TRP A 3 21.91 10.00 -3.83
N LEU A 4 21.47 9.38 -4.93
CA LEU A 4 21.17 10.09 -6.18
C LEU A 4 20.07 11.14 -5.99
N ALA A 5 19.03 10.81 -5.20
CA ALA A 5 17.98 11.77 -4.87
C ALA A 5 18.51 12.98 -4.08
N SER A 6 19.56 12.81 -3.26
CA SER A 6 20.20 13.89 -2.51
C SER A 6 21.22 14.70 -3.33
N GLU A 7 21.82 14.12 -4.36
CA GLU A 7 22.77 14.81 -5.24
C GLU A 7 22.06 15.68 -6.28
N ILE A 8 21.01 15.17 -6.93
CA ILE A 8 20.33 15.87 -8.04
C ILE A 8 19.68 17.20 -7.61
N VAL A 9 19.34 17.33 -6.32
CA VAL A 9 18.76 18.55 -5.74
C VAL A 9 19.79 19.65 -5.49
N LYS A 10 21.09 19.35 -5.56
CA LYS A 10 22.13 20.35 -5.28
C LYS A 10 22.20 21.40 -6.39
N PRO A 11 22.42 22.68 -6.05
CA PRO A 11 22.51 23.77 -7.03
C PRO A 11 23.54 23.51 -8.15
N GLU A 12 24.67 22.90 -7.80
CA GLU A 12 25.78 22.58 -8.71
C GLU A 12 25.51 21.39 -9.66
N VAL A 13 24.42 20.65 -9.46
CA VAL A 13 24.03 19.50 -10.29
C VAL A 13 22.82 19.85 -11.15
N CYS A 14 21.61 19.82 -10.56
CA CYS A 14 20.36 20.15 -11.27
C CYS A 14 19.38 20.98 -10.41
N GLY A 15 19.83 21.57 -9.30
CA GLY A 15 18.97 22.34 -8.39
C GLY A 15 18.26 23.51 -9.06
N THR A 16 18.94 24.21 -9.99
CA THR A 16 18.33 25.27 -10.79
C THR A 16 17.22 24.74 -11.71
N ASP A 17 17.43 23.60 -12.35
CA ASP A 17 16.43 22.99 -13.23
C ASP A 17 15.20 22.49 -12.47
N ILE A 18 15.39 22.01 -11.24
CA ILE A 18 14.28 21.67 -10.33
C ILE A 18 13.46 22.92 -9.98
N THR A 19 14.15 24.03 -9.69
CA THR A 19 13.49 25.32 -9.40
C THR A 19 12.70 25.82 -10.62
N ASN A 20 13.25 25.63 -11.82
CA ASN A 20 12.61 25.95 -13.09
C ASN A 20 11.55 24.92 -13.54
N GLN A 21 11.22 23.92 -12.71
CA GLN A 21 10.24 22.88 -13.01
C GLN A 21 10.55 22.08 -14.29
N ASN A 22 11.83 21.81 -14.57
CA ASN A 22 12.22 20.99 -15.70
C ASN A 22 11.68 19.56 -15.53
N GLY A 23 10.79 19.14 -16.44
CA GLY A 23 10.09 17.86 -16.36
C GLY A 23 11.03 16.64 -16.29
N ASN A 24 12.11 16.62 -17.08
CA ASN A 24 13.04 15.49 -17.11
C ASN A 24 13.78 15.32 -15.78
N VAL A 25 14.19 16.43 -15.16
CA VAL A 25 14.92 16.42 -13.89
C VAL A 25 13.98 16.06 -12.73
N LEU A 26 12.75 16.57 -12.75
CA LEU A 26 11.73 16.21 -11.77
C LEU A 26 11.36 14.72 -11.89
N GLU A 27 11.23 14.19 -13.09
CA GLU A 27 10.98 12.76 -13.33
C GLU A 27 12.14 11.91 -12.83
N ALA A 28 13.38 12.29 -13.11
CA ALA A 28 14.57 11.60 -12.59
C ALA A 28 14.61 11.60 -11.05
N LEU A 29 14.37 12.76 -10.41
CA LEU A 29 14.30 12.89 -8.96
C LEU A 29 13.21 11.98 -8.36
N ASN A 30 12.02 11.98 -8.97
CA ASN A 30 10.91 11.11 -8.56
C ASN A 30 11.26 9.63 -8.72
N GLY A 31 11.92 9.26 -9.82
CA GLY A 31 12.44 7.92 -10.05
C GLY A 31 13.43 7.48 -8.96
N PHE A 32 14.40 8.34 -8.59
CA PHE A 32 15.36 8.01 -7.53
C PHE A 32 14.70 7.84 -6.16
N LYS A 33 13.70 8.68 -5.83
CA LYS A 33 12.95 8.58 -4.58
C LYS A 33 12.09 7.33 -4.49
N THR A 34 11.53 6.89 -5.61
CA THR A 34 10.53 5.81 -5.65
C THR A 34 11.12 4.46 -6.04
N TYR A 35 12.38 4.43 -6.48
CA TYR A 35 13.06 3.21 -6.94
C TYR A 35 12.99 2.06 -5.92
N ASP A 36 13.23 2.33 -4.64
CA ASP A 36 13.26 1.28 -3.63
C ASP A 36 11.87 0.62 -3.48
N LEU A 37 10.80 1.44 -3.50
CA LEU A 37 9.42 0.96 -3.53
C LEU A 37 9.10 0.18 -4.82
N MET A 38 9.48 0.70 -5.99
CA MET A 38 9.24 0.02 -7.27
C MET A 38 10.00 -1.30 -7.37
N ARG A 39 11.20 -1.38 -6.79
CA ARG A 39 11.98 -2.61 -6.71
C ARG A 39 11.31 -3.63 -5.80
N GLU A 40 10.83 -3.21 -4.64
CA GLU A 40 10.11 -4.08 -3.71
C GLU A 40 8.82 -4.62 -4.34
N THR A 41 8.03 -3.77 -5.00
CA THR A 41 6.80 -4.20 -5.66
C THR A 41 7.05 -5.06 -6.89
N GLY A 42 8.15 -4.84 -7.60
CA GLY A 42 8.61 -5.71 -8.68
C GLY A 42 8.98 -7.12 -8.23
N CYS A 43 9.36 -7.30 -6.96
CA CYS A 43 9.65 -8.60 -6.36
C CYS A 43 8.39 -9.34 -5.87
N LEU A 44 7.20 -8.74 -5.96
CA LEU A 44 5.96 -9.42 -5.60
C LEU A 44 5.74 -10.64 -6.51
N VAL A 45 5.45 -11.76 -5.88
CA VAL A 45 5.09 -13.01 -6.55
C VAL A 45 3.67 -13.38 -6.16
N ASN A 46 2.95 -13.98 -7.10
CA ASN A 46 1.60 -14.47 -6.83
C ASN A 46 1.69 -15.70 -5.90
N GLN A 47 1.54 -15.49 -4.60
CA GLN A 47 1.53 -16.55 -3.58
C GLN A 47 0.15 -17.21 -3.46
N ARG A 48 -0.51 -17.53 -4.58
CA ARG A 48 -1.74 -18.32 -4.58
C ARG A 48 -1.43 -19.76 -4.17
N SER A 49 -1.16 -19.98 -2.89
CA SER A 49 -1.10 -21.25 -2.17
C SER A 49 -0.16 -22.33 -2.72
N ASN A 50 0.41 -23.08 -1.80
CA ASN A 50 1.07 -24.37 -1.95
C ASN A 50 0.24 -25.50 -2.61
N ALA A 51 -0.53 -25.25 -3.67
CA ALA A 51 -1.38 -26.25 -4.31
C ALA A 51 -1.17 -26.29 -5.83
N TYR A 52 -0.46 -27.33 -6.27
CA TYR A 52 -0.49 -27.91 -7.62
C TYR A 52 0.11 -27.07 -8.77
N CYS A 53 1.40 -27.30 -9.04
CA CYS A 53 2.21 -26.66 -10.09
C CYS A 53 1.83 -27.04 -11.55
N CYS A 54 0.69 -27.71 -11.78
CA CYS A 54 0.36 -28.34 -13.07
C CYS A 54 -1.07 -28.08 -13.57
N LEU A 55 -1.64 -26.89 -13.31
CA LEU A 55 -2.77 -26.40 -14.10
C LEU A 55 -2.26 -25.35 -15.08
N VAL A 56 -2.47 -25.59 -16.37
CA VAL A 56 -1.95 -24.83 -17.54
C VAL A 56 -2.36 -23.33 -17.55
N ASN A 57 -3.11 -22.86 -16.54
CA ASN A 57 -3.59 -21.48 -16.38
C ASN A 57 -3.33 -20.86 -14.99
N GLN A 58 -2.53 -21.50 -14.13
CA GLN A 58 -2.13 -20.92 -12.84
C GLN A 58 -0.61 -21.01 -12.70
N ARG A 59 0.08 -19.89 -12.98
CA ARG A 59 1.52 -19.79 -12.77
C ARG A 59 1.80 -19.61 -11.28
N SER A 60 1.83 -20.71 -10.54
CA SER A 60 2.41 -20.76 -9.21
C SER A 60 3.84 -20.19 -9.32
N ASN A 61 4.10 -19.04 -8.68
CA ASN A 61 5.37 -18.29 -8.67
C ASN A 61 5.69 -17.32 -9.83
N ALA A 62 4.72 -16.90 -10.66
CA ALA A 62 4.98 -15.77 -11.56
C ALA A 62 5.10 -14.44 -10.79
N TYR A 63 5.99 -13.56 -11.27
CA TYR A 63 6.04 -12.18 -10.80
C TYR A 63 4.72 -11.47 -11.10
N CYS A 64 4.18 -10.79 -10.10
CA CYS A 64 2.92 -10.08 -10.20
C CYS A 64 2.91 -9.01 -11.31
N PHE A 65 4.07 -8.47 -11.65
CA PHE A 65 4.22 -7.55 -12.79
C PHE A 65 4.01 -8.26 -14.13
N VAL A 66 4.50 -9.48 -14.29
CA VAL A 66 4.32 -10.24 -15.54
C VAL A 66 2.85 -10.62 -15.72
N GLU A 67 2.17 -10.97 -14.63
CA GLU A 67 0.73 -11.26 -14.65
C GLU A 67 -0.11 -10.02 -14.96
N SER A 68 0.27 -8.83 -14.48
CA SER A 68 -0.45 -7.60 -14.81
C SER A 68 -0.29 -7.22 -16.27
N VAL A 69 0.88 -7.43 -16.87
CA VAL A 69 1.11 -7.20 -18.31
C VAL A 69 0.37 -8.23 -19.17
N ALA A 70 0.27 -9.47 -18.72
CA ALA A 70 -0.48 -10.52 -19.41
C ALA A 70 -1.99 -10.50 -19.12
N SER A 71 -2.46 -9.59 -18.26
CA SER A 71 -3.84 -9.46 -17.86
C SER A 71 -4.72 -9.04 -19.05
N SER A 72 -5.97 -9.50 -19.05
CA SER A 72 -6.98 -9.03 -19.99
C SER A 72 -7.40 -7.58 -19.74
N SER A 73 -7.08 -7.02 -18.57
CA SER A 73 -7.30 -5.62 -18.24
C SER A 73 -5.99 -4.82 -18.29
N PRO A 74 -5.84 -3.86 -19.22
CA PRO A 74 -4.64 -3.04 -19.31
C PRO A 74 -4.45 -2.12 -18.08
N VAL A 75 -5.50 -1.96 -17.27
CA VAL A 75 -5.52 -1.11 -16.07
C VAL A 75 -4.51 -1.57 -15.03
N ASP A 76 -4.30 -2.88 -14.92
CA ASP A 76 -3.42 -3.45 -13.90
C ASP A 76 -1.98 -2.93 -14.03
N THR A 77 -1.53 -2.63 -15.25
CA THR A 77 -0.21 -2.04 -15.50
C THR A 77 -0.11 -0.60 -14.99
N TYR A 78 -1.20 0.18 -15.02
CA TYR A 78 -1.20 1.56 -14.50
C TYR A 78 -1.00 1.61 -12.99
N PHE A 79 -1.38 0.56 -12.25
CA PHE A 79 -1.08 0.49 -10.82
C PHE A 79 0.43 0.46 -10.56
N TYR A 80 1.25 -0.12 -11.44
CA TYR A 80 2.71 -0.11 -11.30
C TYR A 80 3.33 1.26 -11.62
N ALA A 81 2.60 2.18 -12.25
CA ALA A 81 3.03 3.55 -12.51
C ALA A 81 2.66 4.54 -11.38
N LEU A 82 1.88 4.10 -10.38
CA LEU A 82 1.47 4.96 -9.26
C LEU A 82 2.64 5.56 -8.46
N PRO A 83 3.74 4.84 -8.18
CA PRO A 83 4.88 5.41 -7.45
C PRO A 83 5.45 6.66 -8.13
N LEU A 84 5.44 6.69 -9.47
CA LEU A 84 5.91 7.80 -10.29
C LEU A 84 4.92 8.98 -10.33
N GLY A 85 3.73 8.84 -9.74
CA GLY A 85 2.70 9.87 -9.73
C GLY A 85 1.79 9.84 -10.96
N THR A 86 1.82 8.76 -11.74
CA THR A 86 0.89 8.57 -12.86
C THR A 86 -0.46 8.06 -12.32
N PRO A 87 -1.57 8.78 -12.52
CA PRO A 87 -2.87 8.35 -12.02
C PRO A 87 -3.45 7.19 -12.85
N VAL A 88 -4.24 6.33 -12.20
CA VAL A 88 -4.99 5.29 -12.91
C VAL A 88 -6.24 5.86 -13.58
N PRO A 89 -6.54 5.50 -14.84
CA PRO A 89 -7.79 5.89 -15.51
C PRO A 89 -9.03 5.38 -14.74
N GLN A 90 -9.93 6.30 -14.38
CA GLN A 90 -11.05 6.00 -13.47
C GLN A 90 -12.23 5.25 -14.11
N LYS A 91 -12.25 5.10 -15.44
CA LYS A 91 -13.36 4.45 -16.17
C LYS A 91 -13.09 3.00 -16.54
N LEU A 92 -11.94 2.47 -16.15
CA LEU A 92 -11.54 1.12 -16.52
C LEU A 92 -11.57 0.20 -15.30
N THR A 93 -11.97 -1.04 -15.51
CA THR A 93 -12.12 -2.03 -14.45
C THR A 93 -10.83 -2.84 -14.28
N PRO A 94 -10.15 -2.80 -13.11
CA PRO A 94 -9.01 -3.67 -12.83
C PRO A 94 -9.41 -5.15 -12.81
N SER A 95 -8.44 -6.06 -12.98
CA SER A 95 -8.71 -7.51 -12.93
C SER A 95 -9.07 -8.04 -11.54
N CYS A 96 -8.90 -7.21 -10.51
CA CYS A 96 -9.08 -7.59 -9.10
C CYS A 96 -8.19 -8.77 -8.67
N SER A 97 -7.01 -8.91 -9.28
CA SER A 97 -6.07 -9.98 -8.96
C SER A 97 -5.48 -9.83 -7.54
N PRO A 98 -5.14 -10.96 -6.88
CA PRO A 98 -4.43 -10.92 -5.59
C PRO A 98 -3.13 -10.09 -5.64
N CYS A 99 -2.45 -10.08 -6.77
CA CYS A 99 -1.26 -9.28 -7.00
C CYS A 99 -1.50 -7.78 -6.85
N ILE A 100 -2.54 -7.24 -7.49
CA ILE A 100 -2.87 -5.82 -7.37
C ILE A 100 -3.37 -5.48 -5.96
N LYS A 101 -4.05 -6.42 -5.28
CA LYS A 101 -4.40 -6.27 -3.86
C LYS A 101 -3.16 -6.13 -2.97
N SER A 102 -2.19 -7.03 -3.10
CA SER A 102 -0.91 -6.96 -2.38
C SER A 102 -0.12 -5.69 -2.71
N LEU A 103 -0.10 -5.30 -3.98
CA LEU A 103 0.53 -4.07 -4.45
C LEU A 103 -0.06 -2.83 -3.76
N MET A 104 -1.38 -2.71 -3.74
CA MET A 104 -2.06 -1.59 -3.10
C MET A 104 -1.82 -1.55 -1.59
N SER A 105 -1.69 -2.71 -0.94
CA SER A 105 -1.34 -2.77 0.48
C SER A 105 0.04 -2.17 0.77
N LEU A 106 1.06 -2.46 -0.05
CA LEU A 106 2.40 -1.86 0.10
C LEU A 106 2.37 -0.35 -0.18
N TYR A 107 1.59 0.07 -1.18
CA TYR A 107 1.44 1.49 -1.50
C TYR A 107 0.72 2.28 -0.41
N ALA A 108 -0.20 1.67 0.34
CA ALA A 108 -0.89 2.36 1.44
C ALA A 108 0.09 2.90 2.50
N GLU A 109 1.10 2.11 2.83
CA GLU A 109 2.16 2.48 3.78
C GLU A 109 3.05 3.59 3.21
N SER A 110 3.51 3.43 1.97
CA SER A 110 4.39 4.40 1.31
C SER A 110 3.68 5.71 0.95
N ALA A 111 2.36 5.70 0.74
CA ALA A 111 1.56 6.89 0.42
C ALA A 111 1.39 7.85 1.62
N THR A 112 1.82 7.43 2.83
CA THR A 112 1.92 8.31 4.00
C THR A 112 2.98 9.40 3.80
N ASP A 113 4.06 9.10 3.08
CA ASP A 113 5.11 10.06 2.78
C ASP A 113 4.69 11.03 1.67
N LYS A 114 4.47 12.29 2.05
CA LYS A 114 4.09 13.38 1.14
C LYS A 114 5.22 13.82 0.20
N SER A 115 6.45 13.40 0.47
CA SER A 115 7.60 13.65 -0.40
C SER A 115 7.56 12.82 -1.68
N LEU A 116 6.78 11.72 -1.68
CA LEU A 116 6.62 10.82 -2.81
C LEU A 116 5.43 11.24 -3.70
N PRO A 117 5.56 11.14 -5.03
CA PRO A 117 4.46 11.39 -5.97
C PRO A 117 3.24 10.48 -5.72
N LEU A 118 3.48 9.25 -5.25
CA LEU A 118 2.46 8.28 -4.87
C LEU A 118 1.36 8.88 -3.99
N SER A 119 1.73 9.70 -3.00
CA SER A 119 0.80 10.30 -2.04
C SER A 119 -0.30 11.15 -2.69
N LYS A 120 -0.05 11.68 -3.90
CA LYS A 120 -0.99 12.51 -4.67
C LYS A 120 -1.98 11.66 -5.47
N VAL A 121 -1.59 10.47 -5.91
CA VAL A 121 -2.38 9.62 -6.81
C VAL A 121 -2.97 8.37 -6.15
N TYR A 122 -2.47 7.99 -4.98
CA TYR A 122 -2.92 6.77 -4.30
C TYR A 122 -4.41 6.80 -3.95
N SER A 123 -4.93 7.93 -3.46
CA SER A 123 -6.33 8.03 -3.02
C SER A 123 -7.35 7.80 -4.15
N SER A 124 -7.05 8.26 -5.36
CA SER A 124 -7.92 8.01 -6.53
C SER A 124 -7.82 6.57 -7.00
N ALA A 125 -6.62 5.97 -6.98
CA ALA A 125 -6.43 4.55 -7.29
C ALA A 125 -7.12 3.64 -6.26
N GLN A 126 -7.03 3.97 -4.97
CA GLN A 126 -7.68 3.26 -3.88
C GLN A 126 -9.20 3.26 -4.03
N LYS A 127 -9.80 4.41 -4.34
CA LYS A 127 -11.24 4.51 -4.61
C LYS A 127 -11.68 3.63 -5.78
N LEU A 128 -10.94 3.66 -6.89
CA LEU A 128 -11.23 2.83 -8.07
C LEU A 128 -11.13 1.33 -7.76
N ALA A 129 -10.08 0.94 -7.05
CA ALA A 129 -9.85 -0.45 -6.68
C ALA A 129 -10.92 -0.95 -5.71
N SER A 130 -11.27 -0.16 -4.69
CA SER A 130 -12.32 -0.51 -3.72
C SER A 130 -13.72 -0.53 -4.34
N SER A 131 -14.02 0.38 -5.28
CA SER A 131 -15.33 0.39 -5.96
C SER A 131 -15.52 -0.77 -6.93
N SER A 132 -14.43 -1.22 -7.57
CA SER A 132 -14.49 -2.28 -8.59
C SER A 132 -14.34 -3.68 -8.00
N CYS A 133 -13.52 -3.83 -6.95
CA CYS A 133 -13.08 -5.13 -6.44
C CYS A 133 -13.54 -5.45 -5.01
N GLY A 134 -14.27 -4.53 -4.37
CA GLY A 134 -14.77 -4.65 -2.99
C GLY A 134 -14.06 -3.72 -2.01
N THR A 135 -14.76 -3.33 -0.94
CA THR A 135 -14.35 -2.27 -0.01
C THR A 135 -12.96 -2.49 0.60
N ASP A 136 -12.61 -3.73 0.90
CA ASP A 136 -11.36 -4.11 1.58
C ASP A 136 -10.23 -4.50 0.61
N TYR A 137 -10.37 -4.14 -0.66
CA TYR A 137 -9.38 -4.46 -1.69
C TYR A 137 -8.14 -3.57 -1.60
N ALA A 138 -8.30 -2.27 -1.31
CA ALA A 138 -7.21 -1.33 -1.15
C ALA A 138 -7.35 -0.58 0.18
N GLN A 139 -6.30 -0.65 1.01
CA GLN A 139 -6.28 0.00 2.32
C GLN A 139 -6.30 1.52 2.16
N SER A 140 -7.03 2.23 3.00
CA SER A 140 -6.86 3.67 3.12
C SER A 140 -5.43 3.97 3.61
N ILE A 141 -4.92 5.15 3.27
CA ILE A 141 -3.65 5.62 3.85
C ILE A 141 -3.87 5.65 5.36
N ALA A 142 -3.11 4.86 6.11
CA ALA A 142 -3.13 4.89 7.55
C ALA A 142 -2.70 6.29 8.00
N SER A 143 -3.66 7.15 8.35
CA SER A 143 -3.38 8.22 9.30
C SER A 143 -2.93 7.51 10.56
N ASN A 144 -1.67 7.65 10.94
CA ASN A 144 -1.11 7.12 12.19
C ASN A 144 -1.81 7.75 13.42
N ALA A 145 -3.09 7.45 13.62
CA ALA A 145 -3.78 7.58 14.88
C ALA A 145 -3.64 6.22 15.57
N ALA A 146 -2.42 5.89 15.99
CA ALA A 146 -2.21 4.78 16.89
C ALA A 146 -2.80 5.18 18.26
N THR A 147 -4.10 5.01 18.45
CA THR A 147 -4.70 4.99 19.78
C THR A 147 -4.18 3.72 20.45
N ARG A 148 -3.12 3.86 21.24
CA ARG A 148 -2.67 2.80 22.16
C ARG A 148 -3.75 2.65 23.22
N THR A 149 -4.75 1.82 22.98
CA THR A 149 -5.66 1.38 24.03
C THR A 149 -4.86 0.45 24.94
N ILE A 150 -4.33 1.01 26.03
CA ILE A 150 -3.74 0.22 27.11
C ILE A 150 -4.89 -0.56 27.74
N ALA A 151 -5.00 -1.85 27.44
CA ALA A 151 -5.87 -2.76 28.16
C ALA A 151 -5.26 -3.01 29.56
N THR A 152 -5.78 -2.32 30.56
CA THR A 152 -5.48 -2.61 31.97
C THR A 152 -6.13 -3.94 32.35
N ILE A 153 -5.31 -4.98 32.42
CA ILE A 153 -5.70 -6.30 32.92
C ILE A 153 -5.76 -6.18 34.46
N VAL A 154 -6.95 -5.95 35.04
CA VAL A 154 -7.15 -6.09 36.49
C VAL A 154 -7.33 -7.58 36.78
N SER A 155 -6.23 -8.23 37.12
CA SER A 155 -6.19 -9.62 37.58
C SER A 155 -7.06 -9.82 38.82
N GLY A 156 -7.84 -10.90 38.82
CA GLY A 156 -8.80 -11.25 39.85
C GLY A 156 -8.20 -11.42 41.24
N GLY A 157 -8.83 -10.78 42.21
CA GLY A 157 -8.68 -11.03 43.65
C GLY A 157 -10.02 -11.49 44.21
N LEU A 158 -10.11 -12.78 44.52
CA LEU A 158 -11.21 -13.44 45.20
C LEU A 158 -11.30 -12.91 46.64
N PHE A 159 -12.26 -12.03 46.94
CA PHE A 159 -12.57 -11.65 48.33
C PHE A 159 -13.96 -12.15 48.70
N LEU A 160 -13.96 -13.14 49.60
CA LEU A 160 -15.14 -13.65 50.30
C LEU A 160 -15.80 -12.53 51.11
N SER A 161 -17.03 -12.16 50.76
CA SER A 161 -17.92 -11.38 51.61
C SER A 161 -18.78 -12.31 52.46
N ILE A 162 -18.35 -12.52 53.71
CA ILE A 162 -19.22 -13.04 54.79
C ILE A 162 -20.01 -11.84 55.30
N THR A 163 -21.31 -11.78 55.01
CA THR A 163 -22.24 -10.93 55.77
C THR A 163 -23.29 -11.80 56.45
N LEU A 164 -23.06 -11.97 57.76
CA LEU A 164 -23.94 -12.59 58.74
C LEU A 164 -25.19 -11.72 58.95
N GLY A 165 -26.34 -12.38 59.12
CA GLY A 165 -27.68 -11.83 58.95
C GLY A 165 -28.29 -11.00 60.08
N LEU A 166 -29.51 -10.54 59.78
CA LEU A 166 -30.62 -9.99 60.59
C LEU A 166 -31.40 -9.06 59.62
N LEU A 167 -32.70 -9.16 59.30
CA LEU A 167 -33.94 -9.45 60.02
C LEU A 167 -35.07 -9.72 58.97
N VAL A 168 -35.87 -10.79 59.07
CA VAL A 168 -37.27 -10.86 59.58
C VAL A 168 -38.39 -10.63 58.53
N SER A 169 -39.37 -11.55 58.55
CA SER A 169 -40.71 -11.58 57.91
C SER A 169 -40.72 -11.94 56.41
N PHE A 170 -41.37 -13.01 55.93
CA PHE A 170 -42.66 -13.63 56.27
C PHE A 170 -42.62 -15.15 56.02
#